data_AF-A0A6A5WWH1-F1
#
_entry.id   AF-A0A6A5WWH1-F1
#
_cell.length_a   1.000
_cell.length_b   1.000
_cell.length_c   1.000
_cell.angle_alpha   90.00
_cell.angle_beta   90.00
_cell.angle_gamma   90.00
#
_symmetry.space_group_name_H-M   'P 1'
#
loop_
_entity.id
_entity.type
_entity.pdbx_description
1 polymer ?
#
loop_
_entity_poly.entity_id
_entity_poly.type
_entity_poly.pdbx_seq_one_letter_code
_entity_poly.pdbx_strand_id
1 'polypeptide(L)'
;RPAHKPTTDIDEQCVYILTLKTTPGISDPMNKLREEHFPPHLNKTPAHVTLFHALPHSQRDSIEKNLNAVTARTKPFLVAAGSAFRMRQGVGISLGIGTKEAQAVREELRGEWVEWLSEQDKGGWRPHWTVMNK
;
A
#
# COMPACT_ATOMS: atom_id res chain seq x y z
N ARG A 1 13.68 -19.30 2.93
CA ARG A 1 12.48 -19.13 2.08
C ARG A 1 12.86 -18.12 1.00
N PRO A 2 12.64 -18.39 -0.30
CA PRO A 2 12.91 -17.38 -1.32
C PRO A 2 12.07 -16.14 -1.02
N ALA A 3 12.65 -14.95 -1.29
CA ALA A 3 11.93 -13.69 -1.20
C ALA A 3 10.65 -13.76 -2.04
N HIS A 4 9.57 -13.16 -1.55
CA HIS A 4 8.32 -13.07 -2.31
C HIS A 4 8.63 -12.39 -3.66
N LYS A 5 8.48 -13.15 -4.76
CA LYS A 5 8.52 -12.58 -6.11
C LYS A 5 7.18 -11.89 -6.35
N PRO A 6 7.17 -10.57 -6.53
CA PRO A 6 5.98 -9.84 -6.92
C PRO A 6 5.54 -10.31 -8.32
N THR A 7 4.25 -10.55 -8.50
CA THR A 7 3.71 -11.01 -9.79
C THR A 7 3.38 -9.80 -10.66
N THR A 8 4.37 -9.12 -11.22
CA THR A 8 4.13 -8.17 -12.32
C THR A 8 3.94 -8.92 -13.63
N ASP A 9 3.20 -8.37 -14.59
CA ASP A 9 3.09 -8.94 -15.95
C ASP A 9 4.43 -8.90 -16.71
N ILE A 10 5.41 -8.20 -16.15
CA ILE A 10 6.80 -8.14 -16.60
C ILE A 10 7.64 -8.95 -15.62
N ASP A 11 8.48 -9.88 -16.09
CA ASP A 11 9.42 -10.63 -15.24
C ASP A 11 10.57 -9.71 -14.78
N GLU A 12 10.34 -8.99 -13.68
CA GLU A 12 11.30 -8.05 -13.08
C GLU A 12 11.70 -8.46 -11.67
N GLN A 13 13.02 -8.44 -11.42
CA GLN A 13 13.58 -8.79 -10.11
C GLN A 13 13.44 -7.67 -9.07
N CYS A 14 13.32 -6.42 -9.53
CA CYS A 14 13.21 -5.25 -8.66
C CYS A 14 11.85 -4.58 -8.88
N VAL A 15 11.08 -4.45 -7.82
CA VAL A 15 9.82 -3.70 -7.82
C VAL A 15 9.76 -2.75 -6.65
N TYR A 16 8.83 -1.82 -6.72
CA TYR A 16 8.51 -0.88 -5.65
C TYR A 16 7.11 -1.14 -5.08
N ILE A 17 6.97 -0.87 -3.79
CA ILE A 17 5.66 -0.77 -3.13
C ILE A 17 5.34 0.71 -3.01
N LEU A 18 4.14 1.12 -3.43
CA LEU A 18 3.65 2.48 -3.19
C LEU A 18 2.69 2.46 -2.00
N THR A 19 2.95 3.33 -1.02
CA THR A 19 2.16 3.41 0.22
C THR A 19 1.65 4.81 0.46
N LEU A 20 0.51 4.93 1.13
CA LEU A 20 0.03 6.22 1.64
C LEU A 20 0.87 6.64 2.86
N LYS A 21 1.44 7.84 2.81
CA LYS A 21 2.16 8.43 3.95
C LYS A 21 1.15 9.00 4.95
N THR A 22 1.28 8.61 6.23
CA THR A 22 0.45 9.13 7.33
C THR A 22 1.28 9.89 8.34
N THR A 23 0.62 10.70 9.18
CA THR A 23 1.27 11.42 10.28
C THR A 23 1.63 10.48 11.44
N PRO A 24 2.56 10.87 12.33
CA PRO A 24 2.93 10.10 13.53
C PRO A 24 1.73 9.67 14.39
N GLY A 25 0.73 10.55 14.53
CA GLY A 25 -0.50 10.25 15.29
C GLY A 25 -1.31 9.05 14.76
N ILE A 26 -1.06 8.61 13.53
CA ILE A 26 -1.64 7.38 12.96
C ILE A 26 -0.58 6.27 12.84
N SER A 27 0.64 6.59 12.38
CA SER A 27 1.66 5.56 12.15
C SER A 27 2.15 4.92 13.46
N ASP A 28 2.31 5.69 14.53
CA ASP A 28 2.98 5.21 15.74
C ASP A 28 2.13 4.17 16.48
N PRO A 29 0.80 4.37 16.68
CA PRO A 29 -0.06 3.32 17.22
C PRO A 29 -0.08 2.06 16.36
N MET A 30 -0.07 2.19 15.02
CA MET A 30 -0.06 1.04 14.12
C MET A 30 1.27 0.28 14.15
N ASN A 31 2.39 0.99 14.28
CA ASN A 31 3.71 0.39 14.48
C ASN A 31 3.76 -0.39 15.78
N LYS A 32 3.25 0.19 16.88
CA LYS A 32 3.17 -0.48 18.18
C LYS A 32 2.35 -1.78 18.11
N LEU A 33 1.20 -1.76 17.43
CA LEU A 33 0.41 -2.99 17.21
C LEU A 33 1.21 -4.07 16.46
N ARG A 34 2.04 -3.68 15.49
CA ARG A 34 2.91 -4.64 14.78
C ARG A 34 4.06 -5.13 15.65
N GLU A 35 4.63 -4.30 16.51
CA GLU A 35 5.66 -4.72 17.46
C GLU A 35 5.12 -5.76 18.45
N GLU A 36 3.86 -5.57 18.89
CA GLU A 36 3.21 -6.46 19.85
C GLU A 36 2.68 -7.77 19.24
N HIS A 37 2.15 -7.72 18.00
CA HIS A 37 1.38 -8.84 17.43
C HIS A 37 1.95 -9.44 16.15
N PHE A 38 2.91 -8.79 15.49
CA PHE A 38 3.51 -9.29 14.27
C PHE A 38 4.74 -10.14 14.61
N PRO A 39 4.91 -11.35 14.03
CA PRO A 39 6.09 -12.16 14.27
C PRO A 39 7.38 -11.36 13.98
N PRO A 40 8.30 -11.20 14.94
CA PRO A 40 9.45 -10.31 14.80
C PRO A 40 10.34 -10.63 13.59
N HIS A 41 10.43 -11.92 13.23
CA HIS A 41 11.19 -12.37 12.07
C HIS A 41 10.56 -11.97 10.71
N LEU A 42 9.27 -11.61 10.69
CA LEU A 42 8.52 -11.14 9.51
C LEU A 42 8.27 -9.62 9.51
N ASN A 43 8.37 -8.96 10.67
CA ASN A 43 8.16 -7.52 10.80
C ASN A 43 9.40 -6.74 10.31
N LYS A 44 9.52 -6.55 8.99
CA LYS A 44 10.66 -5.88 8.34
C LYS A 44 10.43 -4.42 7.97
N THR A 45 9.18 -3.97 8.03
CA THR A 45 8.79 -2.60 7.67
C THR A 45 7.75 -2.06 8.65
N PRO A 46 7.70 -0.73 8.86
CA PRO A 46 6.64 -0.07 9.62
C PRO A 46 5.24 -0.39 9.06
N ALA A 47 4.20 -0.18 9.86
CA ALA A 47 2.83 -0.26 9.40
C ALA A 47 2.58 0.75 8.27
N HIS A 48 1.92 0.29 7.21
CA HIS A 48 1.63 1.12 6.04
C HIS A 48 0.30 0.70 5.41
N VAL A 49 -0.32 1.64 4.70
CA VAL A 49 -1.45 1.35 3.79
C VAL A 49 -0.89 1.27 2.38
N THR A 50 -0.98 0.08 1.78
CA THR A 50 -0.49 -0.16 0.42
C THR A 50 -1.48 0.35 -0.63
N LEU A 51 -1.00 1.18 -1.56
CA LEU A 51 -1.72 1.58 -2.77
C LEU A 51 -1.47 0.58 -3.91
N PHE A 52 -0.20 0.20 -4.10
CA PHE A 52 0.27 -0.77 -5.09
C PHE A 52 1.35 -1.68 -4.49
N HIS A 53 1.29 -2.98 -4.79
CA HIS A 53 2.15 -4.01 -4.19
C HIS A 53 3.41 -4.25 -5.01
N ALA A 54 3.36 -4.01 -6.32
CA ALA A 54 4.44 -4.35 -7.22
C ALA A 54 4.48 -3.42 -8.44
N LEU A 55 5.16 -2.28 -8.32
CA LEU A 55 5.43 -1.39 -9.44
C LEU A 55 6.77 -1.75 -10.08
N PRO A 56 6.83 -2.05 -11.39
CA PRO A 56 8.06 -2.44 -12.09
C PRO A 56 9.10 -1.32 -12.10
N HIS A 57 10.36 -1.67 -11.89
CA HIS A 57 11.47 -0.74 -11.96
C HIS A 57 11.65 -0.16 -13.36
N SER A 58 11.34 -0.92 -14.42
CA SER A 58 11.43 -0.42 -15.81
C SER A 58 10.53 0.80 -16.09
N GLN A 59 9.47 0.98 -15.30
CA GLN A 59 8.51 2.08 -15.43
C GLN A 59 8.81 3.25 -14.49
N ARG A 60 9.98 3.28 -13.84
CA ARG A 60 10.31 4.26 -12.79
C ARG A 60 10.07 5.70 -13.22
N ASP A 61 10.53 6.10 -14.41
CA ASP A 61 10.38 7.48 -14.89
C ASP A 61 8.89 7.85 -15.09
N SER A 62 8.10 6.93 -15.64
CA SER A 62 6.65 7.07 -15.79
C SER A 62 5.96 7.16 -14.42
N ILE A 63 6.38 6.34 -13.46
CA ILE A 63 5.87 6.37 -12.08
C ILE A 63 6.17 7.71 -11.43
N GLU A 64 7.41 8.17 -11.44
CA GLU A 64 7.82 9.45 -10.81
C GLU A 64 7.09 10.64 -11.46
N LYS A 65 7.00 10.68 -12.80
CA LYS A 65 6.23 11.70 -13.52
C LYS A 65 4.77 11.74 -13.08
N ASN A 66 4.11 10.59 -13.05
CA ASN A 66 2.70 10.49 -12.72
C ASN A 66 2.43 10.82 -11.25
N LEU A 67 3.30 10.37 -10.33
CA LEU A 67 3.23 10.73 -8.92
C LEU A 67 3.38 12.24 -8.71
N ASN A 68 4.34 12.89 -9.38
CA ASN A 68 4.51 14.34 -9.30
C ASN A 68 3.26 15.08 -9.79
N ALA A 69 2.68 14.63 -10.89
CA ALA A 69 1.46 15.22 -11.42
C ALA A 69 0.30 15.09 -10.42
N VAL A 70 0.01 13.89 -9.94
CA VAL A 70 -1.12 13.61 -9.02
C VAL A 70 -0.94 14.32 -7.69
N THR A 71 0.26 14.31 -7.12
CA THR A 71 0.52 14.98 -5.83
C THR A 71 0.46 16.50 -5.93
N ALA A 72 0.81 17.10 -7.06
CA ALA A 72 0.69 18.55 -7.26
C ALA A 72 -0.76 19.06 -7.20
N ARG A 73 -1.75 18.22 -7.53
CA ARG A 73 -3.19 18.55 -7.50
C ARG A 73 -3.95 17.96 -6.32
N THR A 74 -3.35 17.02 -5.59
CA THR A 74 -3.96 16.38 -4.43
C THR A 74 -3.61 17.16 -3.16
N LYS A 75 -4.62 17.76 -2.53
CA LYS A 75 -4.45 18.36 -1.20
C LYS A 75 -4.31 17.26 -0.14
N PRO A 76 -3.51 17.46 0.92
CA PRO A 76 -3.55 16.58 2.09
C PRO A 76 -4.98 16.43 2.60
N PHE A 77 -5.36 15.21 2.98
CA PHE A 77 -6.70 14.89 3.48
C PHE A 77 -6.61 14.17 4.82
N LEU A 78 -7.69 14.27 5.61
CA LEU A 78 -7.78 13.60 6.90
C LEU A 78 -7.86 12.09 6.70
N VAL A 79 -7.11 11.35 7.50
CA VAL A 79 -7.18 9.89 7.57
C VAL A 79 -7.44 9.44 9.00
N ALA A 80 -8.20 8.36 9.15
CA ALA A 80 -8.41 7.72 10.44
C ALA A 80 -8.50 6.20 10.28
N ALA A 81 -8.07 5.48 11.32
CA ALA A 81 -8.26 4.05 11.40
C ALA A 81 -9.76 3.70 11.51
N GLY A 82 -10.16 2.65 10.81
CA GLY A 82 -11.48 2.02 10.91
C GLY A 82 -11.44 0.78 11.78
N SER A 83 -12.37 -0.14 11.51
CA SER A 83 -12.51 -1.38 12.27
C SER A 83 -11.40 -2.39 11.99
N ALA A 84 -11.07 -3.18 13.02
CA ALA A 84 -10.29 -4.39 12.83
C ALA A 84 -11.08 -5.45 12.06
N PHE A 85 -10.39 -6.24 11.24
CA PHE A 85 -11.00 -7.34 10.51
C PHE A 85 -10.01 -8.49 10.33
N ARG A 86 -10.56 -9.71 10.20
CA ARG A 86 -9.78 -10.91 9.95
C ARG A 86 -9.37 -10.98 8.48
N MET A 87 -8.08 -11.20 8.25
CA MET A 87 -7.49 -11.53 6.96
C MET A 87 -7.21 -13.04 6.89
N ARG A 88 -6.93 -13.56 5.69
CA ARG A 88 -6.57 -14.97 5.51
C ARG A 88 -5.41 -15.42 6.39
N GLN A 89 -4.43 -14.54 6.63
CA GLN A 89 -3.24 -14.85 7.42
C GLN A 89 -3.05 -13.92 8.62
N GLY A 90 -4.09 -13.26 9.16
CA GLY A 90 -3.89 -12.40 10.32
C GLY A 90 -4.98 -11.37 10.53
N VAL A 91 -4.59 -10.17 10.98
CA VAL A 91 -5.53 -9.07 11.31
C VAL A 91 -5.09 -7.80 10.61
N GLY A 92 -6.07 -7.16 9.96
CA GLY A 92 -5.94 -5.84 9.39
C GLY A 92 -6.78 -4.82 10.14
N ILE A 93 -6.39 -3.55 10.06
CA ILE A 93 -7.18 -2.39 10.47
C ILE A 93 -7.54 -1.62 9.20
N SER A 94 -8.82 -1.42 8.91
CA SER A 94 -9.21 -0.73 7.67
C SER A 94 -8.84 0.76 7.72
N LEU A 95 -8.61 1.35 6.56
CA LEU A 95 -8.68 2.81 6.43
C LEU A 95 -10.16 3.21 6.56
N GLY A 96 -10.48 4.02 7.57
CA GLY A 96 -11.83 4.53 7.82
C GLY A 96 -12.04 5.83 7.06
N ILE A 97 -11.72 6.95 7.72
CA ILE A 97 -11.74 8.28 7.09
C ILE A 97 -10.57 8.37 6.10
N GLY A 98 -10.79 9.04 4.96
CA GLY A 98 -9.79 9.23 3.91
C GLY A 98 -9.79 8.14 2.83
N THR A 99 -10.67 7.13 2.95
CA THR A 99 -10.74 6.02 1.97
C THR A 99 -11.16 6.48 0.59
N LYS A 100 -12.11 7.41 0.48
CA LYS A 100 -12.57 7.90 -0.83
C LYS A 100 -11.50 8.69 -1.54
N GLU A 101 -10.81 9.55 -0.80
CA GLU A 101 -9.71 10.40 -1.25
C GLU A 101 -8.52 9.54 -1.68
N ALA A 102 -8.12 8.58 -0.86
CA ALA A 102 -7.05 7.65 -1.19
C ALA A 102 -7.41 6.76 -2.39
N GLN A 103 -8.69 6.37 -2.53
CA GLN A 103 -9.16 5.61 -3.68
C GLN A 103 -9.15 6.46 -4.95
N ALA A 104 -9.54 7.73 -4.90
CA ALA A 104 -9.44 8.63 -6.05
C ALA A 104 -7.99 8.76 -6.55
N VAL A 105 -7.03 8.97 -5.64
CA VAL A 105 -5.60 9.00 -5.96
C VAL A 105 -5.14 7.68 -6.60
N ARG A 106 -5.54 6.54 -6.04
CA ARG A 106 -5.17 5.24 -6.56
C ARG A 106 -5.76 4.98 -7.96
N GLU A 107 -7.04 5.29 -8.16
CA GLU A 107 -7.72 5.06 -9.43
C GLU A 107 -7.15 5.90 -10.56
N GLU A 108 -6.77 7.15 -10.26
CA GLU A 108 -6.09 8.02 -11.21
C GLU A 108 -4.73 7.44 -11.64
N LEU A 109 -3.89 7.03 -10.68
CA LEU A 109 -2.61 6.37 -10.99
C LEU A 109 -2.82 5.04 -11.74
N ARG A 110 -3.81 4.24 -11.33
CA ARG A 110 -4.11 2.95 -11.96
C ARG A 110 -4.51 3.13 -13.44
N GLY A 111 -5.24 4.19 -13.77
CA GLY A 111 -5.64 4.48 -15.15
C GLY A 111 -4.45 4.63 -16.10
N GLU A 112 -3.36 5.23 -15.62
CA GLU A 112 -2.12 5.39 -16.39
C GLU A 112 -1.25 4.12 -16.45
N TRP A 113 -1.47 3.18 -15.51
CA TRP A 113 -0.53 2.08 -15.25
C TRP A 113 -1.09 0.70 -15.62
N VAL A 114 -2.39 0.62 -15.95
CA VAL A 114 -3.14 -0.65 -16.07
C VAL A 114 -2.47 -1.70 -16.96
N GLU A 115 -1.79 -1.30 -18.04
CA GLU A 115 -1.14 -2.20 -19.00
C GLU A 115 0.03 -3.01 -18.42
N TRP A 116 0.63 -2.56 -17.32
CA TRP A 116 1.82 -3.18 -16.73
C TRP A 116 1.70 -3.44 -15.23
N LEU A 117 0.52 -3.20 -14.64
CA LEU A 117 0.23 -3.57 -13.26
C LEU A 117 0.05 -5.09 -13.10
N SER A 118 0.40 -5.59 -11.92
CA SER A 118 0.02 -6.94 -11.50
C SER A 118 -1.50 -7.11 -11.48
N GLU A 119 -1.99 -8.35 -11.62
CA GLU A 119 -3.42 -8.67 -11.43
C GLU A 119 -3.94 -8.25 -10.03
N GLN A 120 -3.09 -8.35 -9.01
CA GLN A 120 -3.40 -7.88 -7.66
C GLN A 120 -3.64 -6.36 -7.62
N ASP A 121 -2.85 -5.59 -8.37
CA ASP A 121 -2.93 -4.14 -8.39
C ASP A 121 -3.96 -3.61 -9.39
N LYS A 122 -4.32 -4.38 -10.44
CA LYS A 122 -5.47 -4.08 -11.31
C LYS A 122 -6.80 -4.24 -10.58
N GLY A 123 -6.88 -5.23 -9.70
CA GLY A 123 -8.11 -5.65 -9.02
C GLY A 123 -8.67 -4.66 -7.99
N GLY A 124 -9.69 -5.13 -7.29
CA GLY A 124 -10.37 -4.37 -6.23
C GLY A 124 -9.45 -4.07 -5.04
N TRP A 125 -9.57 -2.85 -4.51
CA TRP A 125 -8.71 -2.35 -3.45
C TRP A 125 -9.48 -2.21 -2.12
N ARG A 126 -8.92 -2.79 -1.06
CA ARG A 126 -9.42 -2.67 0.32
C ARG A 126 -8.30 -2.09 1.19
N PRO A 127 -8.22 -0.76 1.37
CA PRO A 127 -7.13 -0.15 2.11
C PRO A 127 -7.11 -0.55 3.58
N HIS A 128 -5.96 -0.98 4.07
CA HIS A 128 -5.78 -1.39 5.45
C HIS A 128 -4.31 -1.31 5.87
N TRP A 129 -4.08 -1.25 7.18
CA TRP A 129 -2.81 -1.61 7.80
C TRP A 129 -2.85 -3.08 8.18
N THR A 130 -1.81 -3.85 7.86
CA THR A 130 -1.64 -5.21 8.42
C THR A 130 -0.91 -5.10 9.76
N VAL A 131 -1.60 -5.43 10.86
CA VAL A 131 -1.05 -5.33 12.23
C VAL A 131 -0.64 -6.68 12.81
N MET A 132 -1.12 -7.78 12.22
CA MET A 132 -0.74 -9.14 12.55
C MET A 132 -0.72 -9.98 11.27
N ASN A 133 0.28 -10.84 11.12
CA ASN A 133 0.35 -11.82 10.04
C ASN A 133 1.03 -13.10 10.53
N LYS A 134 0.58 -14.27 10.08
CA LYS A 134 1.07 -15.61 10.44
C LYS A 134 1.17 -15.87 11.94
#